data_AF-A0A7W1MWR8-F1
#
_entry.id   AF-A0A7W1MWR8-F1
#
_cell.length_a   1.000
_cell.length_b   1.000
_cell.length_c   1.000
_cell.angle_alpha   90.00
_cell.angle_beta   90.00
_cell.angle_gamma   90.00
#
_symmetry.space_group_name_H-M   'P 1'
#
loop_
_entity.id
_entity.type
_entity.pdbx_description
1 polymer ?
#
loop_
_entity_poly.entity_id
_entity_poly.type
_entity_poly.pdbx_seq_one_letter_code
_entity_poly.pdbx_strand_id
1 'polypeptide(L)'
;MSPHQEKVLAHAARELVAASATEPAALLPLYQKFLKIENHRLRLRHQAGGGGREVCASRATLIDILLRNIFALASAAADKANGASAIPLSLVALGGYGRNELNPGSDVDLMFLHQHAEGEIPAAVSATAEQVLYFLWDVGFKVGHSTRSVREAIAQANDEMLTKTAMLEARHLTGDADLYRLFRARFRKQCVQGHEKDYIAARMEDQARRHEKFANNVYLQEPNVKGGCGGLRDYQNLLWITYFKEGALTTTHL
;
A
#
# COMPACT_ATOMS: atom_id res chain seq x y z
N MET A 1 0.27 -18.52 8.18
CA MET A 1 1.04 -17.33 8.63
C MET A 1 2.44 -17.80 9.00
N SER A 2 3.49 -17.00 8.78
CA SER A 2 4.84 -17.43 9.17
C SER A 2 5.02 -17.34 10.70
N PRO A 3 5.84 -18.20 11.33
CA PRO A 3 6.11 -18.14 12.77
C PRO A 3 6.65 -16.78 13.26
N HIS A 4 7.26 -16.01 12.35
CA HIS A 4 7.69 -14.65 12.63
C HIS A 4 6.50 -13.68 12.73
N GLN A 5 5.52 -13.79 11.84
CA GLN A 5 4.31 -12.95 11.87
C GLN A 5 3.52 -13.16 13.16
N GLU A 6 3.40 -14.40 13.65
CA GLU A 6 2.76 -14.70 14.94
C GLU A 6 3.52 -14.09 16.11
N LYS A 7 4.86 -14.14 16.10
CA LYS A 7 5.70 -13.50 17.13
C LYS A 7 5.60 -11.98 17.09
N VAL A 8 5.59 -11.37 15.90
CA VAL A 8 5.42 -9.92 15.72
C VAL A 8 4.02 -9.51 16.20
N LEU A 9 2.97 -10.25 15.84
CA LEU A 9 1.61 -10.00 16.30
C LEU A 9 1.47 -10.19 17.81
N ALA A 10 2.09 -11.21 18.40
CA ALA A 10 2.07 -11.41 19.86
C ALA A 10 2.86 -10.33 20.60
N HIS A 11 3.99 -9.87 20.04
CA HIS A 11 4.74 -8.75 20.61
C HIS A 11 3.95 -7.43 20.48
N ALA A 12 3.39 -7.15 19.30
CA ALA A 12 2.54 -6.01 19.05
C ALA A 12 1.29 -6.03 19.94
N ALA A 13 0.63 -7.18 20.10
CA ALA A 13 -0.52 -7.31 20.98
C ALA A 13 -0.13 -7.02 22.45
N ARG A 14 1.00 -7.55 22.93
CA ARG A 14 1.44 -7.28 24.31
C ARG A 14 1.82 -5.83 24.56
N GLU A 15 2.58 -5.22 23.65
CA GLU A 15 3.07 -3.84 23.82
C GLU A 15 1.97 -2.82 23.51
N LEU A 16 1.22 -3.00 22.42
CA LEU A 16 0.25 -2.02 21.92
C LEU A 16 -1.13 -2.13 22.57
N VAL A 17 -1.59 -3.32 22.99
CA VAL A 17 -2.90 -3.46 23.70
C VAL A 17 -2.77 -3.04 25.17
N ALA A 18 -1.59 -3.15 25.77
CA ALA A 18 -1.35 -2.69 27.14
C ALA A 18 -1.39 -1.15 27.27
N ALA A 19 -1.16 -0.43 26.17
CA ALA A 19 -1.33 1.01 26.11
C ALA A 19 -2.80 1.33 25.80
N SER A 20 -3.64 1.33 26.84
CA SER A 20 -5.05 1.75 26.82
C SER A 20 -5.24 3.25 26.56
N ALA A 21 -4.47 3.84 25.65
CA ALA A 21 -4.58 5.24 25.30
C ALA A 21 -5.66 5.45 24.24
N THR A 22 -6.54 6.41 24.52
CA THR A 22 -7.64 6.82 23.63
C THR A 22 -7.14 7.60 22.41
N GLU A 23 -5.89 8.08 22.44
CA GLU A 23 -5.35 9.03 21.45
C GLU A 23 -4.08 8.50 20.76
N PRO A 24 -4.01 8.51 19.42
CA PRO A 24 -2.85 8.07 18.64
C PRO A 24 -1.51 8.71 19.07
N ALA A 25 -1.52 10.01 19.42
CA ALA A 25 -0.31 10.75 19.78
C ALA A 25 0.37 10.20 21.06
N ALA A 26 -0.40 9.72 22.03
CA ALA A 26 0.14 9.14 23.26
C ALA A 26 0.86 7.80 23.01
N LEU A 27 0.55 7.13 21.90
CA LEU A 27 1.17 5.87 21.49
C LEU A 27 2.46 6.08 20.68
N LEU A 28 2.75 7.31 20.24
CA LEU A 28 3.88 7.59 19.34
C LEU A 28 5.23 7.05 19.85
N PRO A 29 5.66 7.27 21.12
CA PRO A 29 6.93 6.76 21.61
C PRO A 29 6.99 5.23 21.64
N LEU A 30 5.85 4.59 21.94
CA LEU A 30 5.71 3.14 21.95
C LEU A 30 5.86 2.56 20.54
N TYR A 31 5.19 3.16 19.56
CA TYR A 31 5.30 2.75 18.16
C TYR A 31 6.70 2.98 17.58
N GLN A 32 7.33 4.11 17.88
CA GLN A 32 8.72 4.38 17.48
C GLN A 32 9.68 3.33 18.06
N LYS A 33 9.52 2.98 19.35
CA LYS A 33 10.31 1.91 20.00
C LYS A 33 10.06 0.55 19.35
N PHE A 34 8.80 0.19 19.13
CA PHE A 34 8.39 -1.06 18.49
C PHE A 34 8.99 -1.18 17.08
N LEU A 35 8.84 -0.14 16.25
CA LEU A 35 9.41 -0.12 14.89
C LEU A 35 10.93 -0.19 14.91
N LYS A 36 11.60 0.47 15.85
CA LYS A 36 13.06 0.38 15.99
C LYS A 36 13.51 -1.06 16.26
N ILE A 37 12.85 -1.74 17.20
CA ILE A 37 13.15 -3.14 17.56
C ILE A 37 12.88 -4.07 16.37
N GLU A 38 11.69 -3.98 15.76
CA GLU A 38 11.29 -4.89 14.69
C GLU A 38 12.09 -4.65 13.40
N ASN A 39 12.40 -3.41 13.05
CA ASN A 39 13.29 -3.13 11.92
C ASN A 39 14.70 -3.67 12.16
N HIS A 40 15.20 -3.62 13.39
CA HIS A 40 16.46 -4.24 13.75
C HIS A 40 16.41 -5.77 13.60
N ARG A 41 15.32 -6.42 14.05
CA ARG A 41 15.11 -7.87 13.86
C ARG A 41 15.04 -8.27 12.39
N LEU A 42 14.34 -7.50 11.56
CA LEU A 42 14.28 -7.72 10.11
C LEU A 42 15.66 -7.58 9.46
N ARG A 43 16.45 -6.59 9.88
CA ARG A 43 17.84 -6.43 9.40
C ARG A 43 18.71 -7.63 9.77
N LEU A 44 18.65 -8.09 11.02
CA LEU A 44 19.41 -9.27 11.47
C LEU A 44 19.01 -10.52 10.69
N ARG A 45 17.70 -10.73 10.45
CA ARG A 45 17.21 -11.85 9.65
C ARG A 45 17.74 -11.80 8.22
N HIS A 46 17.74 -10.62 7.60
CA HIS A 46 18.31 -10.47 6.25
C HIS A 46 19.81 -10.76 6.23
N GLN A 47 20.56 -10.23 7.20
CA GLN A 47 22.01 -10.47 7.34
C GLN A 47 22.36 -11.94 7.60
N ALA A 48 21.46 -12.68 8.25
CA ALA A 48 21.59 -14.13 8.47
C ALA A 48 21.20 -14.98 7.23
N GLY A 49 20.97 -14.37 6.06
CA GLY A 49 20.65 -15.06 4.81
C GLY A 49 19.15 -15.23 4.52
N GLY A 50 18.26 -14.55 5.27
CA GLY A 50 16.83 -14.54 4.96
C GLY A 50 16.52 -13.90 3.60
N GLY A 51 15.54 -14.43 2.88
CA GLY A 51 15.20 -13.96 1.53
C GLY A 51 14.66 -12.53 1.50
N GLY A 52 15.10 -11.71 0.53
CA GLY A 52 14.69 -10.31 0.40
C GLY A 52 13.17 -10.11 0.29
N ARG A 53 12.49 -10.97 -0.48
CA ARG A 53 11.01 -10.96 -0.60
C ARG A 53 10.33 -11.24 0.75
N GLU A 54 10.86 -12.16 1.55
CA GLU A 54 10.32 -12.48 2.88
C GLU A 54 10.48 -11.31 3.84
N VAL A 55 11.64 -10.65 3.80
CA VAL A 55 11.94 -9.48 4.63
C VAL A 55 11.01 -8.32 4.26
N CYS A 56 10.80 -8.08 2.96
CA CYS A 56 9.85 -7.06 2.48
C CYS A 56 8.41 -7.36 2.91
N ALA A 57 7.97 -8.61 2.80
CA ALA A 57 6.63 -9.02 3.22
C ALA A 57 6.45 -8.91 4.74
N SER A 58 7.50 -9.25 5.51
CA SER A 58 7.50 -9.10 6.97
C SER A 58 7.46 -7.62 7.37
N ARG A 59 8.18 -6.76 6.65
CA ARG A 59 8.11 -5.30 6.84
C ARG A 59 6.73 -4.75 6.51
N ALA A 60 6.11 -5.17 5.41
CA ALA A 60 4.74 -4.78 5.08
C ALA A 60 3.76 -5.21 6.19
N THR A 61 3.89 -6.45 6.68
CA THR A 61 3.06 -6.96 7.78
C THR A 61 3.22 -6.12 9.06
N LEU A 62 4.45 -5.71 9.38
CA LEU A 62 4.73 -4.85 10.54
C LEU A 62 3.95 -3.53 10.47
N ILE A 63 3.92 -2.91 9.29
CA ILE A 63 3.20 -1.64 9.07
C ILE A 63 1.69 -1.87 9.02
N ASP A 64 1.22 -2.99 8.46
CA ASP A 64 -0.21 -3.35 8.47
C ASP A 64 -0.76 -3.37 9.91
N ILE A 65 -0.01 -3.93 10.87
CA ILE A 65 -0.42 -4.01 12.27
C ILE A 65 -0.59 -2.62 12.88
N LEU A 66 0.38 -1.75 12.65
CA LEU A 66 0.33 -0.36 13.10
C LEU A 66 -0.86 0.38 12.48
N LEU A 67 -1.01 0.30 11.16
CA LEU A 67 -2.08 0.99 10.44
C LEU A 67 -3.45 0.49 10.86
N ARG A 68 -3.64 -0.82 11.08
CA ARG A 68 -4.90 -1.39 11.57
C ARG A 68 -5.30 -0.80 12.92
N ASN A 69 -4.36 -0.69 13.84
CA ASN A 69 -4.62 -0.16 15.18
C ASN A 69 -4.92 1.35 15.13
N ILE A 70 -4.06 2.13 14.47
CA ILE A 70 -4.24 3.59 14.38
C ILE A 70 -5.51 3.96 13.61
N PHE A 71 -5.81 3.24 12.52
CA PHE A 71 -7.06 3.44 11.77
C PHE A 71 -8.29 3.17 12.65
N ALA A 72 -8.27 2.10 13.46
CA ALA A 72 -9.40 1.78 14.34
C ALA A 72 -9.61 2.87 15.41
N LEU A 73 -8.54 3.37 16.01
CA LEU A 73 -8.60 4.48 16.98
C LEU A 73 -9.11 5.77 16.33
N ALA A 74 -8.55 6.13 15.17
CA ALA A 74 -8.93 7.34 14.45
C ALA A 74 -10.38 7.30 13.96
N SER A 75 -10.83 6.15 13.45
CA SER A 75 -12.21 5.96 13.01
C SER A 75 -13.18 6.08 14.19
N ALA A 76 -12.88 5.43 15.33
CA ALA A 76 -13.72 5.51 16.51
C ALA A 76 -13.83 6.93 17.08
N ALA A 77 -12.72 7.69 17.07
CA ALA A 77 -12.72 9.09 17.49
C ALA A 77 -13.55 9.97 16.55
N ALA A 78 -13.40 9.78 15.23
CA ALA A 78 -14.16 10.50 14.22
C ALA A 78 -15.66 10.18 14.27
N ASP A 79 -16.03 8.91 14.44
CA ASP A 79 -17.42 8.48 14.59
C ASP A 79 -18.06 9.11 15.83
N LYS A 80 -17.34 9.14 16.96
CA LYS A 80 -17.80 9.81 18.19
C LYS A 80 -18.03 11.30 17.98
N ALA A 81 -17.13 11.98 17.28
CA ALA A 81 -17.30 13.39 16.92
C ALA A 81 -18.47 13.61 15.95
N ASN A 82 -18.78 12.60 15.12
CA ASN A 82 -19.90 12.57 14.19
C ASN A 82 -21.20 12.00 14.80
N GLY A 83 -21.42 12.19 16.10
CA GLY A 83 -22.64 11.73 16.78
C GLY A 83 -22.80 10.21 16.85
N ALA A 84 -21.68 9.47 16.89
CA ALA A 84 -21.60 8.01 16.87
C ALA A 84 -22.16 7.35 15.60
N SER A 85 -22.25 8.09 14.49
CA SER A 85 -22.61 7.53 13.20
C SER A 85 -21.36 7.10 12.43
N ALA A 86 -21.18 5.78 12.31
CA ALA A 86 -20.09 5.20 11.52
C ALA A 86 -20.19 5.56 10.04
N ILE A 87 -19.09 6.01 9.45
CA ILE A 87 -19.00 6.26 8.00
C ILE A 87 -18.27 5.10 7.32
N PRO A 88 -18.84 4.50 6.25
CA PRO A 88 -18.15 3.51 5.44
C PRO A 88 -16.82 4.04 4.88
N LEU A 89 -15.71 3.53 5.43
CA LEU A 89 -14.34 3.90 5.09
C LEU A 89 -13.45 2.67 5.05
N SER A 90 -12.66 2.52 4.00
CA SER A 90 -11.71 1.42 3.83
C SER A 90 -10.30 1.96 3.61
N LEU A 91 -9.33 1.40 4.34
CA LEU A 91 -7.92 1.71 4.17
C LEU A 91 -7.28 0.68 3.24
N VAL A 92 -6.70 1.17 2.15
CA VAL A 92 -6.17 0.34 1.07
C VAL A 92 -4.69 0.68 0.85
N ALA A 93 -3.82 -0.33 0.83
CA ALA A 93 -2.43 -0.18 0.41
C ALA A 93 -2.33 -0.22 -1.12
N LEU A 94 -1.52 0.65 -1.71
CA LEU A 94 -1.28 0.71 -3.16
C LEU A 94 0.16 0.32 -3.50
N GLY A 95 0.43 0.10 -4.78
CA GLY A 95 1.80 0.03 -5.29
C GLY A 95 2.63 -1.13 -4.71
N GLY A 96 3.89 -0.85 -4.39
CA GLY A 96 4.80 -1.82 -3.76
C GLY A 96 4.33 -2.28 -2.39
N TYR A 97 3.67 -1.39 -1.63
CA TYR A 97 3.11 -1.75 -0.34
C TYR A 97 1.90 -2.69 -0.48
N GLY A 98 1.04 -2.44 -1.47
CA GLY A 98 -0.07 -3.31 -1.84
C GLY A 98 0.38 -4.73 -2.18
N ARG A 99 1.52 -4.89 -2.88
CA ARG A 99 2.12 -6.19 -3.21
C ARG A 99 2.83 -6.92 -2.06
N ASN A 100 2.89 -6.34 -0.86
CA ASN A 100 3.77 -6.81 0.24
C ASN A 100 5.27 -6.77 -0.11
N GLU A 101 5.70 -5.87 -1.00
CA GLU A 101 7.09 -5.70 -1.44
C GLU A 101 7.70 -4.41 -0.88
N LEU A 102 7.49 -4.17 0.42
CA LEU A 102 7.93 -2.93 1.04
C LEU A 102 9.41 -3.00 1.42
N ASN A 103 10.27 -2.32 0.66
CA ASN A 103 11.70 -2.26 0.93
C ASN A 103 12.01 -1.27 2.07
N PRO A 104 13.20 -1.36 2.72
CA PRO A 104 13.69 -0.30 3.59
C PRO A 104 13.70 1.05 2.88
N GLY A 105 13.19 2.09 3.54
CA GLY A 105 13.09 3.44 2.96
C GLY A 105 12.05 3.62 1.84
N SER A 106 11.24 2.61 1.54
CA SER A 106 10.09 2.78 0.64
C SER A 106 8.99 3.62 1.28
N ASP A 107 8.31 4.40 0.44
CA ASP A 107 7.11 5.14 0.82
C ASP A 107 5.97 4.16 1.15
N VAL A 108 5.08 4.58 2.04
CA VAL A 108 3.84 3.87 2.38
C VAL A 108 2.71 4.49 1.57
N ASP A 109 2.29 3.81 0.50
CA ASP A 109 1.23 4.31 -0.39
C ASP A 109 -0.15 3.84 0.08
N LEU A 110 -1.04 4.78 0.40
CA LEU A 110 -2.36 4.56 0.97
C LEU A 110 -3.48 5.19 0.13
N MET A 111 -4.65 4.57 0.17
CA MET A 111 -5.90 5.14 -0.31
C MET A 111 -6.97 4.98 0.77
N PHE A 112 -7.56 6.11 1.16
CA PHE A 112 -8.74 6.19 2.02
C PHE A 112 -9.97 6.17 1.10
N LEU A 113 -10.59 5.01 0.99
CA LEU A 113 -11.72 4.78 0.10
C LEU A 113 -13.03 4.99 0.87
N HIS A 114 -13.88 5.92 0.42
CA HIS A 114 -15.18 6.20 1.03
C HIS A 114 -16.35 5.96 0.07
N GLN A 115 -17.57 5.87 0.62
CA GLN A 115 -18.80 5.63 -0.15
C GLN A 115 -19.52 6.92 -0.62
N HIS A 116 -19.15 8.09 -0.09
CA HIS A 116 -19.83 9.36 -0.38
C HIS A 116 -19.71 9.83 -1.83
N ALA A 117 -20.58 10.80 -2.18
CA ALA A 117 -20.64 11.40 -3.51
C ALA A 117 -19.29 12.04 -3.91
N GLU A 118 -19.06 12.09 -5.21
CA GLU A 118 -17.87 12.71 -5.81
C GLU A 118 -17.77 14.20 -5.42
N GLY A 119 -16.57 14.64 -5.06
CA GLY A 119 -16.30 16.00 -4.60
C GLY A 119 -16.66 16.28 -3.14
N GLU A 120 -17.29 15.34 -2.43
CA GLU A 120 -17.64 15.49 -1.02
C GLU A 120 -16.92 14.47 -0.15
N ILE A 121 -15.92 14.96 0.61
CA ILE A 121 -15.25 14.17 1.64
C ILE A 121 -15.95 14.47 2.98
N PRO A 122 -16.60 13.49 3.62
CA PRO A 122 -17.20 13.69 4.93
C PRO A 122 -16.17 14.12 5.96
N ALA A 123 -16.57 14.99 6.90
CA ALA A 123 -15.69 15.48 7.96
C ALA A 123 -15.04 14.33 8.76
N ALA A 124 -15.79 13.27 9.06
CA ALA A 124 -15.26 12.10 9.77
C ALA A 124 -14.25 11.30 8.93
N VAL A 125 -14.39 11.26 7.60
CA VAL A 125 -13.40 10.65 6.70
C VAL A 125 -12.11 11.48 6.69
N SER A 126 -12.21 12.80 6.56
CA SER A 126 -11.04 13.70 6.61
C SER A 126 -10.33 13.59 7.95
N ALA A 127 -11.08 13.66 9.05
CA ALA A 127 -10.54 13.53 10.40
C ALA A 127 -9.80 12.19 10.61
N THR A 128 -10.38 11.08 10.14
CA THR A 128 -9.74 9.76 10.22
C THR A 128 -8.46 9.73 9.39
N ALA A 129 -8.50 10.20 8.14
CA ALA A 129 -7.36 10.22 7.25
C ALA A 129 -6.22 11.08 7.81
N GLU A 130 -6.52 12.31 8.25
CA GLU A 130 -5.56 13.24 8.85
C GLU A 130 -4.88 12.64 10.08
N GLN A 131 -5.64 12.05 11.01
CA GLN A 131 -5.05 11.42 12.20
C GLN A 131 -4.08 10.29 11.83
N VAL A 132 -4.45 9.43 10.86
CA VAL A 132 -3.57 8.36 10.38
C VAL A 132 -2.31 8.94 9.72
N LEU A 133 -2.45 9.97 8.88
CA LEU A 133 -1.35 10.58 8.13
C LEU A 133 -0.37 11.31 9.06
N TYR A 134 -0.86 12.16 9.95
CA TYR A 134 -0.03 12.86 10.93
C TYR A 134 0.73 11.87 11.80
N PHE A 135 0.06 10.80 12.27
CA PHE A 135 0.73 9.76 13.03
C PHE A 135 1.88 9.10 12.26
N LEU A 136 1.67 8.76 10.97
CA LEU A 136 2.72 8.16 10.15
C LEU A 136 3.91 9.11 9.92
N TRP A 137 3.65 10.39 9.72
CA TRP A 137 4.69 11.40 9.57
C TRP A 137 5.48 11.60 10.87
N ASP A 138 4.82 11.63 12.02
CA ASP A 138 5.45 11.73 13.34
C ASP A 138 6.32 10.49 13.66
N VAL A 139 5.92 9.32 13.16
CA VAL A 139 6.73 8.10 13.23
C VAL A 139 7.94 8.14 12.28
N GLY A 140 7.91 9.01 11.26
CA GLY A 140 9.00 9.21 10.29
C GLY A 140 8.81 8.46 8.97
N PHE A 141 7.60 8.03 8.63
CA PHE A 141 7.32 7.47 7.31
C PHE A 141 7.11 8.56 6.26
N LYS A 142 7.54 8.26 5.04
CA LYS A 142 7.09 8.98 3.84
C LYS A 142 5.82 8.31 3.35
N VAL A 143 4.76 9.09 3.12
CA VAL A 143 3.43 8.56 2.83
C VAL A 143 2.90 9.17 1.54
N GLY A 144 2.71 8.34 0.52
CA GLY A 144 1.86 8.67 -0.62
C GLY A 144 0.42 8.39 -0.23
N HIS A 145 -0.50 9.32 -0.45
CA HIS A 145 -1.90 9.09 -0.06
C HIS A 145 -2.89 9.70 -1.04
N SER A 146 -4.11 9.17 -1.01
CA SER A 146 -5.27 9.77 -1.65
C SER A 146 -6.53 9.45 -0.85
N THR A 147 -7.47 10.37 -0.82
CA THR A 147 -8.81 10.16 -0.24
C THR A 147 -9.80 10.27 -1.39
N ARG A 148 -10.52 9.20 -1.68
CA ARG A 148 -11.35 9.10 -2.88
C ARG A 148 -12.61 8.28 -2.62
N SER A 149 -13.69 8.68 -3.28
CA SER A 149 -14.84 7.82 -3.51
C SER A 149 -14.47 6.72 -4.51
N VAL A 150 -15.29 5.66 -4.56
CA VAL A 150 -15.13 4.62 -5.59
C VAL A 150 -15.21 5.22 -7.00
N ARG A 151 -16.06 6.23 -7.22
CA ARG A 151 -16.22 6.86 -8.54
C ARG A 151 -14.96 7.63 -8.96
N GLU A 152 -14.42 8.45 -8.06
CA GLU A 152 -13.18 9.20 -8.31
C GLU A 152 -11.98 8.29 -8.51
N ALA A 153 -11.90 7.18 -7.76
CA ALA A 153 -10.83 6.21 -7.93
C ALA A 153 -10.85 5.59 -9.34
N ILE A 154 -12.04 5.27 -9.86
CA ILE A 154 -12.20 4.74 -11.23
C ILE A 154 -11.90 5.80 -12.29
N ALA A 155 -12.39 7.03 -12.09
CA ALA A 155 -12.13 8.14 -13.01
C ALA A 155 -10.62 8.41 -13.12
N GLN A 156 -9.93 8.56 -11.97
CA GLN A 156 -8.48 8.80 -11.95
C GLN A 156 -7.69 7.62 -12.53
N ALA A 157 -8.12 6.39 -12.24
CA ALA A 157 -7.50 5.22 -12.85
C ALA A 157 -7.59 5.28 -14.38
N ASN A 158 -8.68 5.76 -14.96
CA ASN A 158 -8.82 5.84 -16.41
C ASN A 158 -8.11 7.05 -17.03
N ASP A 159 -7.93 8.13 -16.28
CA ASP A 159 -7.21 9.33 -16.71
C ASP A 159 -5.68 9.14 -16.69
N GLU A 160 -5.15 8.51 -15.63
CA GLU A 160 -3.71 8.45 -15.39
C GLU A 160 -3.18 7.01 -15.24
N MET A 161 -2.31 6.61 -16.18
CA MET A 161 -1.78 5.24 -16.26
C MET A 161 -0.94 4.82 -15.03
N LEU A 162 -0.22 5.76 -14.40
CA LEU A 162 0.53 5.51 -13.18
C LEU A 162 -0.40 5.16 -12.03
N THR A 163 -1.46 5.95 -11.84
CA THR A 163 -2.50 5.69 -10.83
C THR A 163 -3.24 4.39 -11.13
N LYS A 164 -3.59 4.11 -12.39
CA LYS A 164 -4.18 2.82 -12.82
C LYS A 164 -3.33 1.64 -12.35
N THR A 165 -2.03 1.72 -12.58
CA THR A 165 -1.07 0.65 -12.23
C THR A 165 -0.93 0.50 -10.71
N ALA A 166 -0.91 1.59 -9.95
CA ALA A 166 -0.87 1.53 -8.49
C ALA A 166 -2.14 0.91 -7.88
N MET A 167 -3.31 1.21 -8.46
CA MET A 167 -4.62 0.67 -8.04
C MET A 167 -4.83 -0.79 -8.43
N LEU A 168 -4.18 -1.26 -9.51
CA LEU A 168 -4.13 -2.68 -9.87
C LEU A 168 -3.69 -3.55 -8.68
N GLU A 169 -2.70 -3.03 -7.95
CA GLU A 169 -1.99 -3.65 -6.84
C GLU A 169 -2.65 -3.35 -5.49
N ALA A 170 -3.85 -2.77 -5.50
CA ALA A 170 -4.57 -2.38 -4.31
C ALA A 170 -4.86 -3.57 -3.39
N ARG A 171 -4.45 -3.49 -2.12
CA ARG A 171 -4.68 -4.51 -1.09
C ARG A 171 -5.44 -3.92 0.08
N HIS A 172 -6.53 -4.56 0.47
CA HIS A 172 -7.29 -4.17 1.66
C HIS A 172 -6.43 -4.33 2.92
N LEU A 173 -6.34 -3.27 3.72
CA LEU A 173 -5.69 -3.31 5.04
C LEU A 173 -6.73 -3.51 6.15
N THR A 174 -7.72 -2.62 6.22
CA THR A 174 -8.74 -2.58 7.26
C THR A 174 -9.91 -1.67 6.88
N GLY A 175 -10.97 -1.64 7.71
CA GLY A 175 -12.18 -0.86 7.47
C GLY A 175 -13.24 -1.65 6.71
N ASP A 176 -14.06 -0.95 5.93
CA ASP A 176 -15.17 -1.54 5.19
C ASP A 176 -14.68 -2.44 4.04
N ALA A 177 -14.82 -3.75 4.23
CA ALA A 177 -14.43 -4.74 3.25
C ALA A 177 -15.39 -4.83 2.05
N ASP A 178 -16.66 -4.50 2.21
CA ASP A 178 -17.65 -4.46 1.13
C ASP A 178 -17.36 -3.30 0.18
N LEU A 179 -16.99 -2.15 0.73
CA LEU A 179 -16.57 -0.99 -0.05
C LEU A 179 -15.32 -1.29 -0.89
N TYR A 180 -14.32 -1.97 -0.31
CA TYR A 180 -13.16 -2.43 -1.07
C TYR A 180 -13.53 -3.44 -2.16
N ARG A 181 -14.41 -4.42 -1.87
CA ARG A 181 -14.90 -5.39 -2.87
C ARG A 181 -15.60 -4.68 -4.02
N LEU A 182 -16.44 -3.70 -3.72
CA LEU A 182 -17.13 -2.87 -4.71
C LEU A 182 -16.12 -2.13 -5.60
N PHE A 183 -15.10 -1.50 -5.01
CA PHE A 183 -14.02 -0.86 -5.75
C PHE A 183 -13.29 -1.84 -6.66
N ARG A 184 -12.86 -3.00 -6.16
CA ARG A 184 -12.15 -4.02 -6.98
C ARG A 184 -13.00 -4.52 -8.14
N ALA A 185 -14.30 -4.76 -7.91
CA ALA A 185 -15.22 -5.18 -8.95
C ALA A 185 -15.40 -4.10 -10.04
N ARG A 186 -15.63 -2.85 -9.64
CA ARG A 186 -15.74 -1.72 -10.59
C ARG A 186 -14.44 -1.45 -11.33
N PHE A 187 -13.29 -1.54 -10.65
CA PHE A 187 -11.97 -1.35 -11.26
C PHE A 187 -11.72 -2.38 -12.36
N ARG A 188 -12.00 -3.66 -12.10
CA ARG A 188 -11.88 -4.70 -13.13
C ARG A 188 -12.81 -4.44 -14.32
N LYS A 189 -14.06 -4.07 -14.06
CA LYS A 189 -15.06 -3.86 -15.11
C LYS A 189 -14.80 -2.60 -15.96
N GLN A 190 -14.32 -1.53 -15.35
CA GLN A 190 -14.30 -0.19 -15.97
C GLN A 190 -12.90 0.32 -16.30
N CYS A 191 -11.84 -0.25 -15.72
CA CYS A 191 -10.47 0.20 -15.96
C CYS A 191 -9.59 -0.82 -16.70
N VAL A 192 -10.00 -2.09 -16.66
CA VAL A 192 -9.21 -3.23 -17.17
C VAL A 192 -9.85 -3.83 -18.41
N GLN A 193 -11.09 -4.33 -18.28
CA GLN A 193 -11.82 -4.95 -19.39
C GLN A 193 -12.02 -3.96 -20.54
N GLY A 194 -11.56 -4.32 -21.74
CA GLY A 194 -11.64 -3.49 -22.95
C GLY A 194 -10.53 -2.44 -23.08
N HIS A 195 -9.64 -2.30 -22.09
CA HIS A 195 -8.51 -1.37 -22.10
C HIS A 195 -7.15 -2.08 -22.22
N GLU A 196 -7.14 -3.37 -22.57
CA GLU A 196 -5.93 -4.20 -22.55
C GLU A 196 -4.89 -3.71 -23.57
N LYS A 197 -5.33 -3.36 -24.79
CA LYS A 197 -4.43 -2.89 -25.85
C LYS A 197 -3.74 -1.58 -25.48
N ASP A 198 -4.52 -0.59 -25.03
CA ASP A 198 -4.01 0.74 -24.66
C ASP A 198 -3.07 0.65 -23.46
N TYR A 199 -3.43 -0.16 -22.46
CA TYR A 199 -2.59 -0.39 -21.29
C TYR A 199 -1.26 -1.04 -21.68
N ILE A 200 -1.28 -2.10 -22.49
CA ILE A 200 -0.06 -2.79 -22.94
C ILE A 200 0.82 -1.82 -23.73
N ALA A 201 0.27 -1.06 -24.67
CA ALA A 201 1.03 -0.08 -25.44
C ALA A 201 1.73 0.94 -24.52
N ALA A 202 1.00 1.53 -23.57
CA ALA A 202 1.58 2.47 -22.62
C ALA A 202 2.65 1.83 -21.72
N ARG A 203 2.49 0.56 -21.34
CA ARG A 203 3.49 -0.19 -20.57
C ARG A 203 4.76 -0.50 -21.36
N MET A 204 4.63 -0.82 -22.66
CA MET A 204 5.77 -1.02 -23.56
C MET A 204 6.55 0.27 -23.77
N GLU A 205 5.86 1.40 -23.93
CA GLU A 205 6.49 2.72 -24.03
C GLU A 205 7.22 3.13 -22.74
N ASP A 206 6.60 2.96 -21.57
CA ASP A 206 7.26 3.22 -20.29
C ASP A 206 8.49 2.34 -20.08
N GLN A 207 8.46 1.08 -20.52
CA GLN A 207 9.61 0.18 -20.46
C GLN A 207 10.75 0.66 -21.37
N ALA A 208 10.46 0.97 -22.64
CA ALA A 208 11.45 1.45 -23.59
C ALA A 208 12.15 2.73 -23.09
N ARG A 209 11.37 3.71 -22.60
CA ARG A 209 11.87 4.96 -22.03
C ARG A 209 12.76 4.73 -20.79
N ARG A 210 12.42 3.75 -19.94
CA ARG A 210 13.25 3.39 -18.79
C ARG A 210 14.56 2.76 -19.22
N HIS A 211 14.51 1.83 -20.17
CA HIS A 211 15.71 1.19 -20.71
C HIS A 211 16.63 2.23 -21.32
N GLU A 212 16.11 3.17 -22.10
CA GLU A 212 16.93 4.25 -22.66
C GLU A 212 17.61 5.09 -21.56
N LYS A 213 16.88 5.40 -20.48
CA LYS A 213 17.43 6.15 -19.34
C LYS A 213 18.52 5.39 -18.56
N PHE A 214 18.41 4.07 -18.44
CA PHE A 214 19.25 3.26 -17.54
C PHE A 214 20.21 2.29 -18.23
N ALA A 215 20.10 2.06 -19.55
CA ALA A 215 20.87 1.07 -20.31
C ALA A 215 21.81 1.68 -21.37
N ASN A 216 21.65 2.95 -21.75
CA ASN A 216 22.44 3.59 -22.82
C ASN A 216 23.72 4.32 -22.34
N ASN A 217 24.45 3.77 -21.38
CA ASN A 217 25.76 4.33 -21.02
C ASN A 217 26.86 3.26 -21.03
N VAL A 218 27.86 3.47 -21.91
CA VAL A 218 29.06 2.62 -22.05
C VAL A 218 29.93 2.64 -20.78
N TYR A 219 29.72 3.64 -19.91
CA TYR A 219 30.40 3.79 -18.61
C TYR A 219 29.56 3.36 -17.40
N LEU A 220 28.51 2.55 -17.60
CA LEU A 220 27.66 2.10 -16.51
C LEU A 220 28.43 1.12 -15.60
N GLN A 221 29.04 1.64 -14.53
CA GLN A 221 29.81 0.83 -13.58
C GLN A 221 28.96 -0.05 -12.67
N GLU A 222 27.71 0.35 -12.38
CA GLU A 222 26.78 -0.42 -11.57
C GLU A 222 25.38 -0.48 -12.22
N PRO A 223 24.76 -1.68 -12.30
CA PRO A 223 23.44 -1.83 -12.90
C PRO A 223 22.34 -1.27 -12.01
N ASN A 224 21.34 -0.61 -12.61
CA ASN A 224 20.15 -0.20 -11.88
C ASN A 224 19.20 -1.39 -11.68
N VAL A 225 19.25 -2.04 -10.51
CA VAL A 225 18.44 -3.23 -10.20
C VAL A 225 16.92 -3.02 -10.28
N LYS A 226 16.45 -1.76 -10.21
CA LYS A 226 15.02 -1.44 -10.26
C LYS A 226 14.53 -1.12 -11.67
N GLY A 227 15.22 -0.21 -12.36
CA GLY A 227 14.77 0.38 -13.62
C GLY A 227 15.61 0.01 -14.85
N GLY A 228 16.73 -0.68 -14.67
CA GLY A 228 17.54 -1.19 -15.78
C GLY A 228 16.86 -2.35 -16.50
N CYS A 229 17.36 -2.67 -17.70
CA CYS A 229 16.89 -3.80 -18.49
C CYS A 229 17.05 -5.11 -17.71
N GLY A 230 15.99 -5.92 -17.65
CA GLY A 230 15.94 -7.14 -16.84
C GLY A 230 15.80 -6.89 -15.33
N GLY A 231 15.61 -5.64 -14.90
CA GLY A 231 15.44 -5.27 -13.50
C GLY A 231 14.05 -5.56 -12.94
N LEU A 232 13.85 -5.18 -11.68
CA LEU A 232 12.59 -5.42 -10.95
C LEU A 232 11.36 -4.84 -11.66
N ARG A 233 11.48 -3.69 -12.31
CA ARG A 233 10.35 -3.06 -13.02
C ARG A 233 9.93 -3.83 -14.27
N ASP A 234 10.85 -4.51 -14.95
CA ASP A 234 10.53 -5.36 -16.10
C ASP A 234 9.74 -6.59 -15.64
N TYR A 235 10.16 -7.22 -14.53
CA TYR A 235 9.39 -8.30 -13.91
C TYR A 235 7.98 -7.85 -13.48
N GLN A 236 7.87 -6.69 -12.83
CA GLN A 236 6.57 -6.10 -12.47
C GLN A 236 5.72 -5.80 -13.70
N ASN A 237 6.34 -5.32 -14.79
CA ASN A 237 5.65 -5.04 -16.05
C ASN A 237 4.98 -6.28 -16.61
N LEU A 238 5.68 -7.43 -16.57
CA LEU A 238 5.13 -8.72 -16.99
C LEU A 238 3.90 -9.08 -16.15
N LEU A 239 3.96 -8.95 -14.82
CA LEU A 239 2.81 -9.22 -13.95
C LEU A 239 1.60 -8.33 -14.27
N TRP A 240 1.84 -7.05 -14.55
CA TRP A 240 0.76 -6.11 -14.87
C TRP A 240 0.11 -6.42 -16.21
N ILE A 241 0.91 -6.70 -17.24
CA ILE A 241 0.42 -7.11 -18.56
C ILE A 241 -0.37 -8.42 -18.46
N THR A 242 0.16 -9.40 -17.71
CA THR A 242 -0.54 -10.68 -17.47
C THR A 242 -1.87 -10.46 -16.74
N TYR A 243 -1.94 -9.53 -15.78
CA TYR A 243 -3.22 -9.24 -15.13
C TYR A 243 -4.23 -8.62 -16.09
N PHE A 244 -3.81 -7.72 -16.99
CA PHE A 244 -4.73 -7.14 -17.96
C PHE A 244 -5.24 -8.17 -18.97
N LYS A 245 -4.42 -9.15 -19.35
CA LYS A 245 -4.84 -10.21 -20.28
C LYS A 245 -5.63 -11.33 -19.61
N GLU A 246 -5.11 -11.86 -18.50
CA GLU A 246 -5.56 -13.12 -17.90
C GLU A 246 -6.26 -12.90 -16.54
N GLY A 247 -6.21 -11.69 -15.98
CA GLY A 247 -6.75 -11.39 -14.66
C GLY A 247 -5.91 -11.96 -13.50
N ALA A 248 -4.67 -12.39 -13.76
CA ALA A 248 -3.77 -12.97 -12.77
C ALA A 248 -2.53 -12.08 -12.53
N LEU A 249 -2.22 -11.78 -11.26
CA LEU A 249 -0.98 -11.10 -10.84
C LEU A 249 0.11 -12.10 -10.45
N THR A 250 0.20 -13.21 -11.20
CA THR A 250 1.22 -14.23 -10.98
C THR A 250 1.70 -14.80 -12.31
N THR A 251 2.96 -15.20 -12.36
CA THR A 251 3.54 -15.93 -13.50
C THR A 251 3.38 -17.44 -13.40
N THR A 252 2.83 -17.98 -12.30
CA THR A 252 2.72 -19.44 -12.08
C THR A 252 1.71 -20.14 -12.99
N HIS A 253 0.94 -19.38 -13.78
CA HIS A 253 -0.04 -19.89 -14.73
C HIS A 253 0.45 -19.84 -16.19
N LEU A 254 1.70 -19.43 -16.43
CA LEU A 254 2.40 -19.47 -17.71
C LEU A 254 3.27 -20.74 -17.77
#